data_AF-A0A2E9DYA6-F1
#
_entry.id   AF-A0A2E9DYA6-F1
#
_cell.length_a   1.000
_cell.length_b   1.000
_cell.length_c   1.000
_cell.angle_alpha   90.00
_cell.angle_beta   90.00
_cell.angle_gamma   90.00
#
_symmetry.space_group_name_H-M   'P 1'
#
loop_
_entity.id
_entity.type
_entity.pdbx_description
1 polymer ?
#
loop_
_entity_poly.entity_id
_entity_poly.type
_entity_poly.pdbx_seq_one_letter_code
_entity_poly.pdbx_strand_id
1 'polypeptide(L)'
;MVPRRVGKGSQKRARFERLKIEVEKFVFANPGCSAQSIVANLAHDKSMRNHGLTPRKIGFFISRNLSKSLTWWQDHKAGRRVYGKIENQANLSKSK
;
A
#
# COMPACT_ATOMS: atom_id res chain seq x y z
N MET A 1 38.51 -0.61 2.18
CA MET A 1 37.69 -1.46 1.29
C MET A 1 36.22 -1.29 1.68
N VAL A 2 35.36 -0.85 0.77
CA VAL A 2 33.90 -0.78 1.01
C VAL A 2 33.34 -2.20 0.88
N PRO A 3 32.59 -2.74 1.85
CA PRO A 3 32.11 -4.12 1.78
C PRO A 3 31.23 -4.33 0.54
N ARG A 4 31.50 -5.42 -0.18
CA ARG A 4 30.83 -5.80 -1.43
C ARG A 4 29.33 -5.98 -1.18
N ARG A 5 28.52 -5.37 -2.06
CA ARG A 5 27.05 -5.30 -2.00
C ARG A 5 26.43 -6.68 -1.73
N VAL A 6 25.76 -6.79 -0.58
CA VAL A 6 24.97 -7.94 -0.13
C VAL A 6 24.04 -8.44 -1.25
N GLY A 7 24.07 -9.74 -1.54
CA GLY A 7 23.63 -10.36 -2.79
C GLY A 7 22.17 -10.13 -3.23
N LYS A 8 21.87 -10.54 -4.47
CA LYS A 8 20.61 -10.41 -5.24
C LYS A 8 19.30 -10.50 -4.43
N GLY A 9 19.25 -11.30 -3.36
CA GLY A 9 18.08 -11.43 -2.46
C GLY A 9 17.83 -10.22 -1.54
N SER A 10 18.88 -9.51 -1.14
CA SER A 10 18.80 -8.29 -0.32
C SER A 10 18.06 -7.17 -1.06
N GLN A 11 18.37 -6.99 -2.36
CA GLN A 11 17.72 -5.98 -3.19
C GLN A 11 16.23 -6.25 -3.40
N LYS A 12 15.84 -7.52 -3.59
CA LYS A 12 14.42 -7.91 -3.76
C LYS A 12 13.62 -7.63 -2.48
N ARG A 13 14.17 -7.98 -1.32
CA ARG A 13 13.57 -7.67 -0.01
C ARG A 13 13.45 -6.18 0.22
N ALA A 14 14.52 -5.40 -0.04
CA ALA A 14 14.49 -3.95 0.11
C ALA A 14 13.41 -3.28 -0.76
N ARG A 15 13.22 -3.74 -2.00
CA ARG A 15 12.13 -3.25 -2.87
C ARG A 15 10.74 -3.59 -2.33
N PHE A 16 10.58 -4.80 -1.79
CA PHE A 16 9.33 -5.25 -1.20
C PHE A 16 8.97 -4.42 0.03
N GLU A 17 9.91 -4.24 0.97
CA GLU A 17 9.69 -3.42 2.17
C GLU A 17 9.40 -1.96 1.82
N ARG A 18 10.13 -1.39 0.85
CA ARG A 18 9.84 -0.04 0.37
C ARG A 18 8.42 0.09 -0.17
N LEU A 19 7.96 -0.86 -0.98
CA LEU A 19 6.58 -0.86 -1.50
C LEU A 19 5.56 -0.94 -0.36
N LYS A 20 5.81 -1.79 0.62
CA LYS A 20 4.96 -1.95 1.80
C LYS A 20 4.79 -0.62 2.55
N ILE A 21 5.90 0.03 2.88
CA ILE A 21 5.93 1.29 3.62
C ILE A 21 5.22 2.42 2.85
N GLU A 22 5.50 2.56 1.55
CA GLU A 22 4.90 3.63 0.73
C GLU A 22 3.38 3.44 0.58
N VAL A 23 2.91 2.20 0.42
CA VAL A 23 1.47 1.90 0.36
C VAL A 23 0.80 2.19 1.70
N GLU A 24 1.36 1.73 2.83
CA GLU A 24 0.80 2.03 4.17
C GLU A 24 0.74 3.53 4.43
N LYS A 25 1.84 4.25 4.16
CA LYS A 25 1.92 5.70 4.36
C LYS A 25 0.87 6.45 3.55
N PHE A 26 0.68 6.07 2.28
CA PHE A 26 -0.31 6.72 1.42
C PHE A 26 -1.74 6.45 1.87
N VAL A 27 -2.08 5.20 2.22
CA VAL A 27 -3.42 4.84 2.67
C VAL A 27 -3.74 5.45 4.03
N PHE A 28 -2.76 5.55 4.93
CA PHE A 28 -2.95 6.22 6.23
C PHE A 28 -3.16 7.72 6.10
N ALA A 29 -2.49 8.37 5.14
CA ALA A 29 -2.71 9.79 4.85
C ALA A 29 -4.02 10.05 4.09
N ASN A 30 -4.51 9.06 3.34
CA ASN A 30 -5.69 9.18 2.47
C ASN A 30 -6.65 8.00 2.67
N PRO A 31 -7.43 7.97 3.78
CA PRO A 31 -8.43 6.93 3.98
C PRO A 31 -9.50 6.99 2.89
N GLY A 32 -9.95 5.82 2.41
CA GLY A 32 -10.91 5.71 1.32
C GLY A 32 -10.28 5.87 -0.08
N CYS A 33 -8.96 5.85 -0.20
CA CYS A 33 -8.30 5.93 -1.50
C CYS A 33 -8.48 4.66 -2.33
N SER A 34 -8.50 4.81 -3.65
CA SER A 34 -8.61 3.68 -4.58
C SER A 34 -7.25 3.07 -4.92
N ALA A 35 -7.23 1.83 -5.40
CA ALA A 35 -5.99 1.21 -5.90
C ALA A 35 -5.35 2.01 -7.04
N GLN A 36 -6.14 2.71 -7.86
CA GLN A 36 -5.63 3.58 -8.93
C GLN A 36 -4.85 4.76 -8.34
N SER A 37 -5.40 5.41 -7.31
CA SER A 37 -4.75 6.53 -6.62
C SER A 37 -3.41 6.12 -6.00
N ILE A 38 -3.36 4.93 -5.39
CA ILE A 38 -2.11 4.36 -4.84
C ILE A 38 -1.08 4.17 -5.96
N VAL A 39 -1.47 3.55 -7.07
CA VAL A 39 -0.56 3.33 -8.21
C VAL A 39 -0.07 4.64 -8.81
N ALA A 40 -0.94 5.63 -8.95
CA ALA A 40 -0.57 6.95 -9.45
C ALA A 40 0.50 7.60 -8.56
N ASN A 41 0.31 7.64 -7.23
CA ASN A 41 1.29 8.17 -6.30
C ASN A 41 2.64 7.41 -6.35
N LEU A 42 2.59 6.08 -6.45
CA LEU A 42 3.82 5.27 -6.58
C LEU A 42 4.57 5.53 -7.90
N ALA A 43 3.84 5.72 -9.00
CA ALA A 43 4.42 5.97 -10.30
C ALA A 43 4.98 7.39 -10.43
N HIS A 44 4.17 8.40 -10.11
CA HIS A 44 4.51 9.80 -10.32
C HIS A 44 5.46 10.33 -9.23
N ASP A 45 5.09 10.18 -7.96
CA ASP A 45 5.80 10.85 -6.86
C ASP A 45 7.02 10.08 -6.37
N LYS A 46 7.01 8.75 -6.53
CA LYS A 46 8.08 7.87 -6.03
C LYS A 46 8.94 7.25 -7.13
N SER A 47 8.69 7.63 -8.38
CA SER A 47 9.36 7.13 -9.59
C SER A 47 9.45 5.59 -9.64
N MET A 48 8.49 4.87 -9.03
CA MET A 48 8.40 3.40 -9.07
C MET A 48 7.69 2.92 -10.35
N ARG A 49 7.92 3.65 -11.46
CA ARG A 49 7.14 3.58 -12.71
C ARG A 49 7.14 2.21 -13.39
N ASN A 50 8.17 1.38 -13.21
CA ASN A 50 8.44 0.27 -14.14
C ASN A 50 8.62 -1.11 -13.49
N HIS A 51 7.65 -1.55 -12.68
CA HIS A 51 7.57 -2.95 -12.20
C HIS A 51 6.25 -3.66 -12.56
N GLY A 52 5.49 -3.10 -13.51
CA GLY A 52 4.19 -3.64 -13.92
C GLY A 52 3.16 -3.61 -12.79
N LEU A 53 3.28 -2.66 -11.85
CA LEU A 53 2.30 -2.44 -10.77
C LEU A 53 1.01 -1.90 -11.38
N THR A 54 -0.03 -2.71 -11.33
CA THR A 54 -1.39 -2.30 -11.74
C THR A 54 -2.27 -2.16 -10.51
N PRO A 55 -3.42 -1.46 -10.58
CA PRO A 55 -4.37 -1.39 -9.48
C PRO A 55 -4.76 -2.78 -8.97
N ARG A 56 -4.89 -3.76 -9.88
CA ARG A 56 -5.15 -5.16 -9.54
C ARG A 56 -4.00 -5.80 -8.75
N LYS A 57 -2.75 -5.60 -9.16
CA LYS A 57 -1.59 -6.14 -8.42
C LYS A 57 -1.43 -5.48 -7.06
N ILE A 58 -1.70 -4.18 -6.93
CA ILE A 58 -1.72 -3.48 -5.64
C ILE A 58 -2.80 -4.06 -4.74
N GLY A 59 -4.01 -4.30 -5.26
CA GLY A 59 -5.06 -4.93 -4.48
C GLY A 59 -4.68 -6.31 -3.96
N PHE A 60 -4.06 -7.15 -4.80
CA PHE A 60 -3.53 -8.45 -4.36
C PHE A 60 -2.38 -8.31 -3.36
N PHE A 61 -1.48 -7.35 -3.57
CA PHE A 61 -0.36 -7.09 -2.69
C PHE A 61 -0.85 -6.68 -1.28
N ILE A 62 -1.83 -5.79 -1.21
CA ILE A 62 -2.42 -5.35 0.06
C ILE A 62 -3.09 -6.52 0.77
N SER A 63 -3.96 -7.27 0.08
CA SER A 63 -4.64 -8.41 0.69
C SER A 63 -3.69 -9.51 1.18
N ARG A 64 -2.51 -9.69 0.55
CA ARG A 64 -1.54 -10.74 0.91
C ARG A 64 -0.55 -10.32 2.00
N ASN A 65 -0.09 -9.06 1.98
CA ASN A 65 1.06 -8.63 2.79
C ASN A 65 0.71 -7.58 3.84
N LEU A 66 -0.44 -6.91 3.69
CA LEU A 66 -0.84 -5.75 4.48
C LEU A 66 -2.20 -5.93 5.17
N SER A 67 -2.77 -7.14 5.15
CA SER A 67 -4.08 -7.44 5.76
C SER A 67 -4.13 -7.18 7.27
N LYS A 68 -2.97 -7.10 7.94
CA LYS A 68 -2.86 -6.75 9.37
C LYS A 68 -2.96 -5.25 9.64
N SER A 69 -2.58 -4.40 8.68
CA SER A 69 -2.50 -2.95 8.84
C SER A 69 -3.64 -2.23 8.11
N LEU A 70 -4.09 -2.80 6.99
CA LEU A 70 -5.01 -2.19 6.04
C LEU A 70 -6.23 -3.07 5.84
N THR A 71 -7.37 -2.41 5.72
CA THR A 71 -8.64 -3.00 5.30
C THR A 71 -9.08 -2.41 3.96
N TRP A 72 -10.11 -3.02 3.38
CA TRP A 72 -10.72 -2.54 2.14
C TRP A 72 -12.22 -2.77 2.18
N TRP A 73 -12.96 -1.92 1.48
CA TRP A 73 -14.39 -2.09 1.24
C TRP A 73 -14.73 -1.70 -0.19
N GLN A 74 -15.92 -2.07 -0.64
CA GLN A 74 -16.42 -1.69 -1.95
C GLN A 74 -17.11 -0.33 -1.85
N ASP A 75 -16.64 0.62 -2.66
CA ASP A 75 -17.37 1.86 -2.90
C ASP A 75 -18.45 1.55 -3.96
N HIS A 76 -19.70 1.42 -3.53
CA HIS A 76 -20.83 1.11 -4.40
C HIS A 76 -21.18 2.25 -5.36
N LYS A 77 -20.80 3.49 -5.04
CA LYS A 77 -21.06 4.66 -5.91
C LYS A 77 -20.10 4.67 -7.10
N ALA A 78 -18.83 4.33 -6.87
CA ALA A 78 -17.80 4.34 -7.91
C ALA A 78 -17.46 2.93 -8.46
N GLY A 79 -18.07 1.86 -7.95
CA GLY A 79 -17.86 0.49 -8.41
C GLY A 79 -16.44 -0.04 -8.19
N ARG A 80 -15.70 0.48 -7.20
CA ARG A 80 -14.26 0.18 -7.01
C ARG A 80 -13.93 -0.16 -5.56
N ARG A 81 -12.82 -0.87 -5.35
CA ARG A 81 -12.27 -1.11 -4.01
C ARG A 81 -11.54 0.14 -3.52
N VAL A 82 -11.85 0.52 -2.29
CA VAL A 82 -11.18 1.58 -1.54
C VAL A 82 -10.52 1.00 -0.30
N TYR A 83 -9.45 1.65 0.15
CA TYR A 83 -8.57 1.16 1.20
C TYR A 83 -8.54 2.13 2.37
N GLY A 84 -8.39 1.58 3.57
CA GLY A 84 -8.24 2.34 4.80
C GLY A 84 -7.40 1.60 5.82
N LYS A 85 -7.04 2.30 6.89
CA LYS A 85 -6.36 1.69 8.04
C LYS A 85 -7.33 0.73 8.73
N ILE A 86 -6.81 -0.40 9.20
CA ILE A 86 -7.56 -1.22 10.15
C ILE A 86 -7.60 -0.44 11.47
N GLU A 87 -8.74 0.15 11.78
CA GLU A 87 -8.94 0.66 13.13
C GLU A 87 -9.10 -0.57 14.02
N ASN A 88 -8.15 -0.80 14.94
CA ASN A 88 -8.49 -1.56 16.14
C ASN A 88 -9.73 -0.85 16.70
N GLN A 89 -10.84 -1.58 16.83
CA GLN A 89 -12.15 -1.12 17.31
C GLN A 89 -12.10 -0.64 18.78
N ALA A 90 -11.21 0.28 19.11
CA ALA A 90 -11.04 0.84 20.46
C ALA A 90 -11.48 2.30 20.54
N ASN A 91 -11.66 3.00 19.41
CA ASN A 91 -11.95 4.44 19.40
C ASN A 91 -13.29 4.85 18.78
N LEU A 92 -14.17 3.90 18.43
CA LEU A 92 -15.54 4.21 18.02
C LEU A 92 -16.54 4.19 19.19
N SER A 93 -16.08 4.48 20.41
CA SER A 93 -16.92 4.73 21.60
C SER A 93 -16.82 6.15 22.14
N LYS A 94 -16.09 7.05 21.46
CA LYS A 94 -16.00 8.47 21.83
C LYS A 94 -16.25 9.38 20.62
N SER A 95 -17.47 9.37 20.14
CA SER A 95 -18.11 10.62 19.79
C SER A 95 -19.56 10.50 20.25
N LYS A 96 -19.81 11.09 21.43
CA LYS A 96 -21.15 11.46 21.89
C LYS A 96 -21.76 12.45 20.92
#